data_AF-G4ZT46-F1
#
_entry.id   AF-G4ZT46-F1
#
_cell.length_a   1.000
_cell.length_b   1.000
_cell.length_c   1.000
_cell.angle_alpha   90.00
_cell.angle_beta   90.00
_cell.angle_gamma   90.00
#
_symmetry.space_group_name_H-M   'P 1'
#
loop_
_entity.id
_entity.type
_entity.pdbx_description
1 polymer ?
#
loop_
_entity_poly.entity_id
_entity_poly.type
_entity_poly.pdbx_seq_one_letter_code
_entity_poly.pdbx_strand_id
1 'polypeptide(L)' 'MKRRVCVNRTEKEKLALLRRWKVYNPDWTLKEAAVELEVKESTLRGWVKRYWDVCDKEVGSDRKRNEGGGRKHKMKPYE' A
#
# COMPACT_ATOMS: atom_id res chain seq x y z
N MET A 1 -5.63 -23.06 -1.25
CA MET A 1 -5.27 -21.72 -0.72
C MET A 1 -5.55 -20.67 -1.80
N LYS A 2 -6.43 -19.68 -1.54
CA LYS A 2 -6.70 -18.59 -2.50
C LYS A 2 -5.39 -17.79 -2.70
N ARG A 3 -4.88 -17.71 -3.94
CA ARG A 3 -3.75 -16.83 -4.27
C ARG A 3 -4.17 -15.40 -3.92
N ARG A 4 -3.56 -14.78 -2.91
CA ARG A 4 -3.84 -13.37 -2.58
C ARG A 4 -3.32 -12.53 -3.74
N VAL A 5 -4.24 -11.88 -4.45
CA VAL A 5 -3.89 -10.96 -5.54
C VAL A 5 -3.10 -9.80 -4.92
N CYS A 6 -1.91 -9.53 -5.46
CA CYS A 6 -1.16 -8.35 -5.10
C CYS A 6 -1.85 -7.13 -5.72
N VAL A 7 -2.71 -6.46 -4.95
CA VAL A 7 -3.38 -5.23 -5.40
C VAL A 7 -2.35 -4.11 -5.44
N ASN A 8 -1.93 -3.73 -6.65
CA ASN A 8 -1.08 -2.56 -6.85
C ASN A 8 -1.91 -1.29 -6.66
N ARG A 9 -1.85 -0.74 -5.44
CA ARG A 9 -2.56 0.50 -5.09
C ARG A 9 -1.76 1.75 -5.45
N THR A 10 -2.43 2.77 -5.99
CA THR A 10 -1.82 4.10 -6.19
C THR A 10 -1.44 4.72 -4.86
N GLU A 11 -0.64 5.78 -4.91
CA GLU A 11 -0.36 6.57 -3.72
C GLU A 11 -1.61 7.26 -3.18
N LYS A 12 -2.49 7.77 -4.06
CA LYS A 12 -3.78 8.33 -3.67
C LYS A 12 -4.68 7.32 -2.95
N GLU A 13 -4.81 6.09 -3.48
CA GLU A 13 -5.60 5.03 -2.84
C GLU A 13 -5.05 4.69 -1.44
N LYS A 14 -3.74 4.66 -1.26
CA LYS A 14 -3.10 4.42 0.05
C LYS A 14 -3.41 5.55 1.03
N LEU A 15 -3.26 6.80 0.60
CA LEU A 15 -3.52 7.98 1.43
C LEU A 15 -5.00 8.07 1.82
N ALA A 16 -5.91 7.77 0.90
CA ALA A 16 -7.35 7.73 1.17
C ALA A 16 -7.72 6.69 2.25
N LEU A 17 -7.13 5.49 2.19
CA LEU A 17 -7.34 4.45 3.21
C LEU A 17 -6.80 4.89 4.58
N LEU A 18 -5.61 5.50 4.62
CA LEU A 18 -5.05 6.03 5.85
C LEU A 18 -5.88 7.19 6.42
N ARG A 19 -6.37 8.09 5.57
CA ARG A 19 -7.25 9.19 5.98
C ARG A 19 -8.57 8.66 6.53
N ARG A 20 -9.16 7.64 5.90
CA ARG A 20 -10.36 6.97 6.43
C ARG A 20 -10.09 6.37 7.82
N TRP A 21 -8.96 5.69 8.00
CA TRP A 21 -8.60 5.18 9.32
C TRP A 21 -8.45 6.32 10.35
N LYS A 22 -7.69 7.37 10.02
CA LYS A 22 -7.44 8.51 10.90
C LYS A 22 -8.72 9.27 11.30
N VAL A 23 -9.66 9.44 10.37
CA VAL A 23 -10.90 10.21 10.60
C VAL A 23 -11.97 9.38 11.31
N TYR A 24 -12.19 8.14 10.86
CA TYR A 24 -13.31 7.35 11.37
C TYR A 24 -12.95 6.48 12.57
N ASN A 25 -11.69 6.04 12.69
CA ASN A 25 -11.28 5.10 13.73
C ASN A 25 -9.84 5.36 14.24
N PRO A 26 -9.55 6.54 14.79
CA PRO A 26 -8.19 6.90 15.23
C PRO A 26 -7.62 5.96 16.29
N ASP A 27 -8.47 5.33 17.10
CA ASP A 27 -8.07 4.46 18.22
C ASP A 27 -7.74 3.02 17.80
N TRP A 28 -8.04 2.65 16.55
CA TRP A 28 -7.78 1.30 16.09
C TRP A 28 -6.30 0.98 16.05
N THR A 29 -5.99 -0.23 16.49
CA THR A 29 -4.66 -0.80 16.32
C THR A 29 -4.38 -1.08 14.85
N LEU A 30 -3.09 -1.18 14.49
CA LEU A 30 -2.66 -1.58 13.14
C LEU A 30 -3.33 -2.88 12.67
N LYS A 31 -3.61 -3.81 13.59
CA LYS A 31 -4.22 -5.10 13.27
C LYS A 31 -5.69 -4.96 12.90
N GLU A 32 -6.44 -4.17 13.66
CA GLU A 32 -7.87 -3.91 13.39
C GLU A 32 -8.02 -3.12 12.08
N ALA A 33 -7.24 -2.06 11.91
CA ALA A 33 -7.24 -1.30 10.67
C ALA A 33 -6.81 -2.15 9.46
N ALA A 34 -5.86 -3.07 9.63
CA ALA A 34 -5.45 -3.99 8.56
C ALA A 34 -6.59 -4.93 8.12
N VAL A 35 -7.39 -5.43 9.07
CA VAL A 35 -8.56 -6.27 8.78
C VAL A 35 -9.62 -5.47 8.04
N GLU A 36 -10.01 -4.29 8.56
CA GLU A 36 -11.05 -3.46 7.95
C GLU A 36 -10.65 -2.96 6.54
N LEU A 37 -9.40 -2.53 6.36
CA LEU A 37 -8.91 -2.02 5.08
C LEU A 37 -8.54 -3.14 4.09
N GLU A 38 -8.70 -4.41 4.49
CA GLU A 38 -8.27 -5.60 3.76
C GLU A 38 -6.80 -5.51 3.26
N VAL A 39 -5.91 -5.04 4.13
CA VAL A 39 -4.48 -4.87 3.85
C VAL A 39 -3.68 -5.75 4.79
N LYS A 40 -2.54 -6.29 4.33
CA LYS A 40 -1.60 -6.92 5.26
C LYS A 40 -1.08 -5.89 6.26
N GLU A 41 -1.01 -6.28 7.54
CA GLU A 41 -0.48 -5.42 8.60
C GLU A 41 0.93 -4.88 8.28
N SER A 42 1.81 -5.72 7.73
CA SER A 42 3.16 -5.29 7.32
C SER A 42 3.16 -4.22 6.23
N THR A 43 2.22 -4.33 5.28
CA THR A 43 2.02 -3.34 4.23
C THR A 43 1.46 -2.03 4.82
N LEU A 44 0.44 -2.13 5.68
CA LEU A 44 -0.18 -0.98 6.33
C LEU A 44 0.83 -0.23 7.22
N ARG A 45 1.62 -0.96 8.03
CA ARG A 45 2.73 -0.40 8.82
C ARG A 45 3.71 0.38 7.94
N GLY A 46 4.04 -0.16 6.77
CA GLY A 46 4.90 0.51 5.79
C GLY A 46 4.29 1.76 5.16
N TRP A 47 2.96 1.86 5.11
CA TRP A 47 2.26 3.06 4.68
C TRP A 47 2.22 4.11 5.79
N VAL A 48 1.83 3.72 7.02
CA VAL A 48 1.81 4.62 8.19
C VAL A 48 3.15 5.34 8.33
N LYS A 49 4.27 4.59 8.32
CA LYS A 49 5.61 5.17 8.45
C LYS A 49 5.95 6.23 7.38
N ARG A 50 5.37 6.13 6.18
CA ARG A 50 5.69 7.01 5.05
C ARG A 50 4.68 8.14 4.85
N TYR A 51 3.43 7.89 5.24
CA TYR A 51 2.29 8.64 4.73
C TYR A 51 1.35 9.15 5.83
N TRP A 52 1.53 8.74 7.09
CA TRP A 52 0.61 9.12 8.18
C TRP A 52 0.52 10.62 8.42
N ASP A 53 1.64 11.34 8.33
CA ASP A 53 1.70 12.79 8.55
C ASP A 53 1.21 13.59 7.33
N VAL A 54 1.10 12.95 6.17
CA VAL A 54 0.73 13.59 4.90
C VAL A 54 -0.57 13.07 4.31
N CYS A 55 -1.26 12.13 4.98
CA CYS A 55 -2.51 11.53 4.48
C CYS A 55 -3.68 12.51 4.42
N ASP A 56 -3.60 13.64 5.15
CA ASP A 56 -4.59 14.71 5.10
C ASP A 56 -4.35 15.71 3.96
N LYS A 57 -3.15 15.70 3.38
CA LYS A 57 -2.82 16.58 2.24
C LYS A 57 -3.42 15.99 0.97
N GLU A 58 -3.89 16.84 0.05
CA GLU A 58 -4.27 16.43 -1.31
C GLU A 58 -3.01 16.14 -2.16
N VAL A 59 -2.21 15.19 -1.70
CA VAL A 59 -0.95 14.76 -2.31
C VAL A 59 -1.12 13.31 -2.73
N GLY A 60 -0.42 12.88 -3.76
CA GLY A 60 -0.37 11.49 -4.18
C GLY A 60 -0.46 11.34 -5.69
N SER A 61 0.42 10.50 -6.24
CA SER A 61 0.38 10.18 -7.66
C SER A 61 -0.63 9.07 -7.96
N ASP A 62 -1.41 9.26 -9.04
CA ASP A 62 -2.22 8.19 -9.65
C ASP A 62 -1.37 7.22 -10.49
N ARG A 63 -0.06 7.44 -10.58
CA ARG A 63 0.83 6.59 -11.34
C ARG A 63 0.87 5.18 -10.75
N LYS A 64 0.28 4.22 -11.46
CA LYS A 64 0.53 2.79 -11.28
C LYS A 64 1.77 2.42 -12.08
N ARG A 65 2.57 1.50 -11.53
CA ARG A 65 3.64 0.86 -12.29
C ARG A 65 3.02 0.02 -13.40
N ASN A 66 3.42 0.25 -14.65
CA ASN A 66 3.01 -0.57 -15.78
C ASN A 66 3.44 -2.03 -15.56
N GLU A 67 2.56 -2.96 -15.90
CA GLU A 67 2.87 -4.39 -15.89
C GLU A 67 4.06 -4.68 -16.82
N GLY A 68 5.05 -5.43 -16.35
CA GLY A 68 6.28 -5.68 -17.11
C GLY A 68 7.28 -4.51 -17.19
N GLY A 69 6.98 -3.34 -16.59
CA GLY A 69 7.85 -2.16 -16.54
C GLY A 69 9.04 -2.27 -15.57
N GLY A 70 9.58 -3.48 -15.38
CA GLY A 70 10.76 -3.74 -14.59
C GLY A 70 11.98 -3.97 -15.45
N ARG A 71 13.16 -3.69 -14.88
CA ARG A 71 14.44 -4.07 -15.50
C ARG A 71 14.39 -5.57 -15.80
N LYS A 72 14.47 -5.94 -17.08
CA LYS A 72 14.50 -7.36 -17.48
C LYS A 72 15.66 -8.02 -16.75
N HIS A 73 15.36 -9.06 -15.97
CA HIS A 73 16.39 -9.83 -15.30
C HIS A 73 17.14 -10.61 -16.38
N LYS A 74 18.37 -10.22 -16.71
CA LYS A 74 19.21 -11.02 -17.60
C LYS A 74 19.58 -12.28 -16.83
N MET A 75 19.13 -13.44 -17.29
CA MET A 75 19.61 -14.72 -16.78
C MET A 75 21.07 -14.84 -17.22
N LYS A 76 22.01 -14.84 -16.26
CA LYS A 76 23.40 -15.14 -16.59
C LYS A 76 23.45 -16.60 -17.04
N PRO A 77 24.13 -16.94 -18.15
CA PRO A 77 24.37 -18.34 -18.48
C PRO A 77 25.13 -18.97 -17.32
N TYR A 78 24.71 -20.16 -16.93
CA TYR A 78 25.47 -21.03 -16.05
C TYR A 78 26.60 -21.63 -16.89
N GLU A 79 27.85 -21.38 -16.51
CA GLU A 79 29.03 -22.04 -17.08
C GLU A 79 29.17 -23.47 -16.53
#